data_AF-A0A3A8J6C9-F1
#
_entry.id   AF-A0A3A8J6C9-F1
#
_cell.length_a   1.000
_cell.length_b   1.000
_cell.length_c   1.000
_cell.angle_alpha   90.00
_cell.angle_beta   90.00
_cell.angle_gamma   90.00
#
_symmetry.space_group_name_H-M   'P 1'
#
loop_
_entity.id
_entity.type
_entity.pdbx_description
1 polymer ?
#
loop_
_entity_poly.entity_id
_entity_poly.type
_entity_poly.pdbx_seq_one_letter_code
_entity_poly.pdbx_strand_id
1 'polypeptide(L)'
;MKKHYQLSEDSFLDHGITSGPTLPDESIMVGKWVEADTLPRLAYEVTAPDDEPCQHFMSGGAVIASERFIQVLRGAGANNFQCFPALLINPETQKQRSGGSIYSTCPA
;
A
#
# COMPACT_ATOMS: atom_id res chain seq x y z
N MET A 1 19.24 8.51 -21.21
CA MET A 1 19.05 9.49 -20.13
C MET A 1 17.97 8.95 -19.21
N LYS A 2 18.27 8.66 -17.93
CA LYS A 2 17.27 8.12 -16.99
C LYS A 2 16.44 9.27 -16.43
N LYS A 3 15.12 9.21 -16.60
CA LYS A 3 14.18 10.12 -15.92
C LYS A 3 13.80 9.47 -14.58
N HIS A 4 13.90 10.24 -13.51
CA HIS A 4 13.47 9.82 -12.19
C HIS A 4 12.14 10.52 -11.89
N TYR A 5 11.23 9.81 -11.26
CA TYR A 5 9.93 10.31 -10.84
C TYR A 5 9.82 10.09 -9.33
N GLN A 6 9.31 11.08 -8.62
CA GLN A 6 9.02 10.98 -7.20
C GLN A 6 7.57 10.53 -7.02
N LEU A 7 7.36 9.54 -6.17
CA LEU A 7 6.04 9.21 -5.63
C LEU A 7 5.83 10.07 -4.39
N SER A 8 4.73 10.81 -4.35
CA SER A 8 4.33 11.66 -3.23
C SER A 8 2.85 11.46 -2.94
N GLU A 9 2.44 11.80 -1.73
CA GLU A 9 1.02 11.90 -1.39
C GLU A 9 0.34 12.91 -2.32
N ASP A 10 -0.85 12.54 -2.80
CA ASP A 10 -1.75 13.43 -3.52
C ASP A 10 -2.88 13.84 -2.58
N SER A 11 -2.74 15.03 -1.98
CA SER A 11 -3.72 15.58 -1.04
C SER A 11 -5.02 16.04 -1.70
N PHE A 12 -5.15 15.96 -3.03
CA PHE A 12 -6.42 16.27 -3.72
C PHE A 12 -7.40 15.09 -3.73
N LEU A 13 -6.93 13.89 -3.38
CA LEU A 13 -7.77 12.70 -3.23
C LEU A 13 -8.09 12.51 -1.73
N ASP A 14 -9.27 12.96 -1.31
CA ASP A 14 -9.77 12.84 0.08
C ASP A 14 -10.10 11.40 0.52
N HIS A 15 -9.94 10.44 -0.38
CA HIS A 15 -10.21 9.02 -0.14
C HIS A 15 -9.04 8.33 0.55
N GLY A 16 -8.55 8.86 1.67
CA GLY A 16 -7.37 8.35 2.38
C GLY A 16 -7.60 7.11 3.24
N ILE A 17 -6.51 6.63 3.84
CA ILE A 17 -6.54 5.67 4.96
C ILE A 17 -6.99 6.43 6.22
N THR A 18 -8.08 5.99 6.85
CA THR A 18 -8.59 6.60 8.09
C THR A 18 -8.18 5.84 9.34
N SER A 19 -7.90 4.55 9.21
CA SER A 19 -7.47 3.69 10.30
C SER A 19 -6.71 2.47 9.75
N GLY A 20 -5.86 1.87 10.56
CA GLY A 20 -5.07 0.70 10.20
C GLY A 20 -4.36 0.08 11.39
N PRO A 21 -3.78 -1.12 11.23
CA PRO A 21 -2.97 -1.72 12.27
C PRO A 21 -1.72 -0.88 12.53
N THR A 22 -1.28 -0.85 13.79
CA THR A 22 0.06 -0.38 14.11
C THR A 22 1.07 -1.34 13.52
N LEU A 23 1.89 -0.83 12.63
CA LEU A 23 2.96 -1.56 11.98
C LEU A 23 4.21 -1.50 12.87
N PRO A 24 5.01 -2.57 12.97
CA PRO A 24 6.28 -2.52 13.70
C PRO A 24 7.19 -1.40 13.14
N ASP A 25 7.99 -0.74 13.98
CA ASP A 25 8.86 0.38 13.56
C ASP A 25 9.81 -0.01 12.40
N GLU A 26 10.17 -1.29 12.30
CA GLU A 26 11.05 -1.82 11.25
C GLU A 26 10.32 -2.37 10.01
N SER A 27 8.99 -2.29 9.97
CA SER A 27 8.20 -3.18 9.11
C SER A 27 8.09 -2.75 7.67
N ILE A 28 8.02 -1.46 7.33
CA ILE A 28 7.68 -1.02 5.97
C ILE A 28 8.51 0.23 5.64
N MET A 29 9.16 0.23 4.47
CA MET A 29 10.02 1.31 3.94
C MET A 29 11.39 1.49 4.61
N VAL A 30 11.80 0.61 5.53
CA VAL A 30 13.10 0.72 6.24
C VAL A 30 14.26 0.10 5.45
N GLY A 31 14.04 -0.33 4.20
CA GLY A 31 15.10 -0.94 3.39
C GLY A 31 15.58 -2.26 3.97
N LYS A 32 14.68 -3.07 4.54
CA LYS A 32 14.98 -4.42 5.00
C LYS A 32 13.96 -5.39 4.43
N TRP A 33 14.36 -6.65 4.33
CA TRP A 33 13.42 -7.72 4.09
C TRP A 33 12.53 -7.90 5.33
N VAL A 34 11.24 -8.02 5.08
CA VAL A 34 10.21 -8.13 6.10
C VAL A 34 9.70 -9.56 6.10
N GLU A 35 9.74 -10.20 7.27
CA GLU A 35 9.19 -11.53 7.46
C GLU A 35 7.66 -11.43 7.60
N ALA A 36 6.92 -12.09 6.71
CA ALA A 36 5.47 -11.92 6.59
C ALA A 36 4.70 -12.31 7.87
N ASP A 37 5.24 -13.26 8.64
CA ASP A 37 4.69 -13.75 9.90
C ASP A 37 4.85 -12.77 11.07
N THR A 38 5.74 -11.78 10.94
CA THR A 38 5.92 -10.71 11.93
C THR A 38 4.91 -9.57 11.77
N LEU A 39 4.15 -9.55 10.67
CA LEU A 39 3.17 -8.51 10.39
C LEU A 39 1.84 -8.81 11.09
N PRO A 40 1.18 -7.79 11.66
CA PRO A 40 -0.20 -7.94 12.10
C PRO A 40 -1.12 -8.19 10.91
N ARG A 41 -2.37 -8.56 11.18
CA ARG A 41 -3.39 -8.59 10.13
C ARG A 41 -3.50 -7.20 9.49
N LEU A 42 -3.21 -7.15 8.19
CA LEU A 42 -3.23 -5.91 7.40
C LEU A 42 -4.67 -5.57 6.99
N ALA A 43 -5.41 -4.88 7.86
CA ALA A 43 -6.77 -4.42 7.60
C ALA A 43 -6.88 -2.91 7.81
N TYR A 44 -7.17 -2.19 6.74
CA TYR A 44 -7.21 -0.73 6.72
C TYR A 44 -8.62 -0.22 6.45
N GLU A 45 -9.00 0.84 7.14
CA GLU A 45 -10.20 1.61 6.81
C GLU A 45 -9.84 2.66 5.77
N VAL A 46 -10.66 2.75 4.71
CA VAL A 46 -10.49 3.71 3.62
C VAL A 46 -11.82 4.38 3.29
N THR A 47 -11.80 5.67 2.99
CA THR A 47 -13.01 6.45 2.61
C THR A 47 -13.29 6.42 1.11
N ALA A 48 -12.63 5.53 0.37
CA ALA A 48 -12.88 5.36 -1.07
C ALA A 48 -14.30 4.81 -1.33
N PRO A 49 -15.06 5.33 -2.31
CA PRO A 49 -16.39 4.83 -2.66
C PRO A 49 -16.37 3.36 -3.08
N ASP A 50 -17.45 2.63 -2.80
CA ASP A 50 -17.58 1.17 -2.99
C ASP A 50 -17.57 0.67 -4.44
N ASP A 51 -17.84 1.58 -5.35
CA ASP A 51 -17.96 1.43 -6.79
C ASP A 51 -16.73 1.96 -7.54
N GLU A 52 -15.81 2.62 -6.85
CA GLU A 52 -14.57 3.12 -7.46
C GLU A 52 -13.40 2.14 -7.26
N PRO A 53 -12.49 2.04 -8.26
CA PRO A 53 -11.24 1.32 -8.10
C PRO A 53 -10.44 1.90 -6.94
N CYS A 54 -9.96 1.03 -6.04
CA CYS A 54 -9.08 1.45 -4.98
C CYS A 54 -7.80 2.07 -5.57
N GLN A 55 -7.57 3.34 -5.27
CA GLN A 55 -6.35 4.04 -5.67
C GLN A 55 -5.16 3.63 -4.78
N HIS A 56 -3.98 4.18 -5.09
CA HIS A 56 -2.80 4.04 -4.26
C HIS A 56 -2.90 5.00 -3.08
N PHE A 57 -2.72 4.49 -1.87
CA PHE A 57 -2.72 5.32 -0.67
C PHE A 57 -1.33 5.31 -0.04
N MET A 58 -0.81 6.51 0.22
CA MET A 58 0.41 6.72 0.97
C MET A 58 0.00 7.42 2.27
N SER A 59 0.28 6.80 3.42
CA SER A 59 0.07 7.45 4.71
C SER A 59 1.00 6.84 5.76
N GLY A 60 1.65 7.69 6.56
CA GLY A 60 2.33 7.27 7.79
C GLY A 60 3.44 6.22 7.61
N GLY A 61 4.07 6.17 6.43
CA GLY A 61 5.13 5.19 6.13
C GLY A 61 4.64 3.87 5.53
N ALA A 62 3.32 3.68 5.38
CA ALA A 62 2.76 2.55 4.64
C ALA A 62 2.24 3.01 3.27
N VAL A 63 2.54 2.22 2.23
CA VAL A 63 2.00 2.43 0.89
C VAL A 63 1.07 1.26 0.57
N ILE A 64 -0.24 1.50 0.53
CA ILE A 64 -1.20 0.56 0.00
C ILE A 64 -1.24 0.75 -1.51
N ALA A 65 -0.66 -0.19 -2.24
CA ALA A 65 -0.64 -0.20 -3.68
C ALA A 65 -1.77 -1.08 -4.25
N SER A 66 -2.49 -0.56 -5.25
CA SER A 66 -3.35 -1.38 -6.11
C SER A 66 -2.54 -2.41 -6.91
N GLU A 67 -3.16 -3.54 -7.22
CA GLU A 67 -2.56 -4.59 -8.05
C GLU A 67 -2.01 -4.08 -9.39
N ARG A 68 -2.69 -3.10 -10.00
CA ARG A 68 -2.26 -2.53 -11.29
C ARG A 68 -0.88 -1.91 -11.22
N PHE A 69 -0.57 -1.17 -10.16
CA PHE A 69 0.75 -0.57 -9.98
C PHE A 69 1.82 -1.62 -9.71
N ILE A 70 1.51 -2.63 -8.90
CA ILE A 70 2.41 -3.75 -8.64
C ILE A 70 2.76 -4.46 -9.95
N GLN A 71 1.77 -4.70 -10.82
CA GLN A 71 1.99 -5.27 -12.14
C GLN A 71 2.86 -4.37 -13.03
N VAL A 72 2.64 -3.06 -13.02
CA VAL A 72 3.49 -2.10 -13.75
C VAL A 72 4.94 -2.14 -13.25
N LEU A 73 5.16 -2.17 -11.93
CA LEU A 73 6.50 -2.29 -11.35
C LEU A 73 7.21 -3.58 -11.76
N ARG A 74 6.51 -4.72 -11.66
CA ARG A 74 7.05 -6.02 -12.10
C ARG A 74 7.36 -6.01 -13.60
N GLY A 75 6.46 -5.47 -14.42
CA GLY A 75 6.65 -5.35 -15.86
C GLY A 75 7.82 -4.43 -16.25
N ALA A 76 8.13 -3.44 -15.42
CA ALA A 76 9.29 -2.56 -15.58
C ALA A 76 10.61 -3.19 -15.08
N GLY A 77 10.57 -4.41 -14.52
CA GLY A 77 11.73 -5.11 -13.99
C GLY A 77 12.16 -4.68 -12.58
N ALA A 78 11.31 -3.93 -11.86
CA ALA A 78 11.56 -3.69 -10.44
C ALA A 78 11.40 -5.02 -9.68
N ASN A 79 12.39 -5.35 -8.86
CA ASN A 79 12.45 -6.60 -8.11
C ASN A 79 12.86 -6.40 -6.64
N ASN A 80 13.18 -5.16 -6.26
CA ASN A 80 13.61 -4.78 -4.92
C ASN A 80 12.42 -4.33 -4.04
N PHE A 81 11.32 -5.07 -4.08
CA PHE A 81 10.16 -4.78 -3.24
C PHE A 81 9.41 -6.04 -2.81
N GLN A 82 8.74 -5.94 -1.66
CA GLN A 82 7.80 -6.93 -1.15
C GLN A 82 6.37 -6.38 -1.17
N CYS A 83 5.41 -7.28 -1.41
CA CYS A 83 3.99 -6.99 -1.38
C CYS A 83 3.28 -7.90 -0.40
N PHE A 84 2.59 -7.31 0.58
CA PHE A 84 1.79 -8.05 1.55
C PHE A 84 0.30 -7.74 1.34
N PRO A 85 -0.56 -8.75 1.11
CA PRO A 85 -1.99 -8.53 0.90
C PRO A 85 -2.62 -7.80 2.07
N ALA A 86 -3.41 -6.76 1.77
CA ALA A 86 -4.17 -5.98 2.73
C ALA A 86 -5.67 -6.06 2.41
N LEU A 87 -6.47 -6.06 3.47
CA LEU A 87 -7.91 -5.92 3.42
C LEU A 87 -8.28 -4.46 3.55
N LEU A 88 -9.14 -3.97 2.67
CA LEU A 88 -9.64 -2.60 2.70
C LEU A 88 -11.10 -2.61 3.11
N ILE A 89 -11.47 -1.76 4.05
CA ILE A 89 -12.79 -1.71 4.65
C ILE A 89 -13.31 -0.28 4.50
N ASN A 90 -14.48 -0.12 3.88
CA ASN A 90 -15.18 1.16 3.94
C ASN A 90 -15.90 1.25 5.30
N PRO A 91 -15.56 2.22 6.17
CA PRO A 91 -16.16 2.29 7.51
C PRO A 91 -17.66 2.62 7.45
N GLU A 92 -18.14 3.32 6.42
CA GLU A 92 -19.54 3.72 6.29
C GLU A 92 -20.44 2.56 5.85
N THR A 93 -19.95 1.71 4.94
CA THR A 93 -20.73 0.61 4.35
C THR A 93 -20.35 -0.76 4.88
N GLN A 94 -19.24 -0.87 5.60
CA GLN A 94 -18.60 -2.13 6.04
C GLN A 94 -18.21 -3.08 4.90
N LYS A 95 -18.23 -2.60 3.65
CA LYS A 95 -17.84 -3.42 2.50
C LYS A 95 -16.34 -3.67 2.53
N GLN A 96 -15.98 -4.94 2.37
CA GLN A 96 -14.60 -5.40 2.32
C GLN A 96 -14.13 -5.57 0.88
N ARG A 97 -12.90 -5.15 0.60
CA ARG A 97 -12.27 -5.30 -0.70
C ARG A 97 -10.88 -5.89 -0.54
N SER A 98 -10.58 -6.91 -1.34
CA SER A 98 -9.23 -7.41 -1.56
C SER A 98 -8.57 -6.64 -2.71
N GLY A 99 -7.23 -6.61 -2.75
CA GLY A 99 -6.48 -6.05 -3.88
C GLY A 99 -5.57 -4.85 -3.53
N GLY A 100 -5.53 -4.43 -2.27
CA GLY A 100 -4.45 -3.59 -1.76
C GLY A 100 -3.28 -4.47 -1.34
N SER A 101 -2.04 -4.06 -1.63
CA SER A 101 -0.87 -4.64 -0.95
C SER A 101 -0.04 -3.54 -0.32
N ILE A 102 0.47 -3.81 0.87
CA ILE A 102 1.53 -2.99 1.44
C ILE A 102 2.78 -3.17 0.60
N TYR A 103 3.40 -2.05 0.23
CA TYR A 103 4.65 -1.97 -0.50
C TYR A 103 5.81 -1.62 0.44
N SER A 104 6.87 -2.42 0.40
CA SER A 104 8.15 -2.12 1.07
C SER A 104 9.29 -2.25 0.08
N THR A 105 10.21 -1.28 0.05
CA THR A 105 11.46 -1.36 -0.72
C THR A 105 12.53 -2.11 0.07
N CYS A 106 13.25 -3.00 -0.60
CA CYS A 106 14.43 -3.67 -0.06
C CYS A 106 15.72 -3.08 -0.68
N PRO A 107 16.88 -3.21 -0.02
CA PRO A 107 18.16 -2.91 -0.65
C PRO A 107 18.32 -3.81 -1.87
N ALA A 108 18.85 -3.24 -2.96
CA ALA A 108 19.19 -3.97 -4.17
C ALA A 108 20.51 -4.75 -4.01
#